data_AF-A0A327NNE8-F1
#
_entry.id   AF-A0A327NNE8-F1
#
_cell.length_a   1.000
_cell.length_b   1.000
_cell.length_c   1.000
_cell.angle_alpha   90.00
_cell.angle_beta   90.00
_cell.angle_gamma   90.00
#
_symmetry.space_group_name_H-M   'P 1'
#
loop_
_entity.id
_entity.type
_entity.pdbx_description
1 polymer ?
#
loop_
_entity_poly.entity_id
_entity_poly.type
_entity_poly.pdbx_seq_one_letter_code
_entity_poly.pdbx_strand_id
1 'polypeptide(L)'
;MGASFPVGLAPVSKKQVRGDIMGYDVKTGKQLWIFHTIPQQGETGNETWEKDSWTYTGNAGAWAPLTADPELGYVYLPLEAATGDFYGGHRPGNNLFSQSLVCLDAKTGRRVWHYQLIHHDIWDYDLPAPPILANIMVEGKAIKAVVQVTKQAFAFVFDRVTGKPVWPIDERPVPQSDVKGEWTSPTQPFPTKPAAFDRQGYSDDILVDFTPEIKKAALKIVSRYKKGPLYTPVSTYNPPNNLGTLMLPDAVGGANWQGGVLDPETGVLYVSSSTVIRPMSLESAPNLSDMDYIAYMGNARIGPYGLPLVKPPYGRITAIDLNTGDHKWMVPNADTPGWVKDIPALKGLKIPRTGLPDRVGMLVTKTLLFAGEGAGLYGSDGGGGNKFRSYDKQTGQILSEITLPANQAGLPMTYSTNGKQYIVVAVGAIGHPGELVALSL
;
A
#
# COMPACT_ATOMS: atom_id res chain seq x y z
N MET A 1 1.20 -19.03 4.57
CA MET A 1 1.99 -17.94 3.95
C MET A 1 0.99 -17.16 3.11
N GLY A 2 0.84 -15.85 3.34
CA GLY A 2 -0.09 -15.00 2.56
C GLY A 2 0.37 -14.82 1.12
N ALA A 3 -0.33 -14.00 0.35
CA ALA A 3 -0.12 -13.83 -1.09
C ALA A 3 1.24 -13.18 -1.47
N SER A 4 2.12 -12.87 -0.51
CA SER A 4 3.38 -12.17 -0.72
C SER A 4 4.14 -12.61 -1.98
N PHE A 5 4.62 -11.61 -2.72
CA PHE A 5 5.16 -11.60 -4.09
C PHE A 5 5.34 -12.94 -4.82
N PRO A 6 6.16 -13.94 -4.39
CA PRO A 6 6.30 -15.17 -5.18
C PRO A 6 4.99 -15.95 -5.36
N VAL A 7 4.16 -16.02 -4.32
CA VAL A 7 2.92 -16.82 -4.32
C VAL A 7 1.79 -16.10 -5.04
N GLY A 8 1.72 -14.78 -4.93
CA GLY A 8 0.71 -13.95 -5.59
C GLY A 8 0.95 -13.70 -7.08
N LEU A 9 2.21 -13.43 -7.46
CA LEU A 9 2.60 -13.20 -8.86
C LEU A 9 2.50 -14.49 -9.69
N ALA A 10 3.06 -15.59 -9.18
CA ALA A 10 3.17 -16.84 -9.89
C ALA A 10 2.76 -18.02 -8.99
N PRO A 11 1.49 -18.09 -8.56
CA PRO A 11 1.01 -19.22 -7.77
C PRO A 11 1.20 -20.52 -8.55
N VAL A 12 1.69 -21.56 -7.88
CA VAL A 12 1.84 -22.90 -8.50
C VAL A 12 0.49 -23.56 -8.81
N SER A 13 -0.58 -23.12 -8.15
CA SER A 13 -1.93 -23.61 -8.39
C SER A 13 -2.97 -22.56 -8.02
N LYS A 14 -4.11 -22.57 -8.72
CA LYS A 14 -5.35 -21.88 -8.35
C LYS A 14 -5.95 -22.41 -7.05
N LYS A 15 -5.53 -23.61 -6.62
CA LYS A 15 -5.92 -24.20 -5.34
C LYS A 15 -4.95 -23.74 -4.25
N GLN A 16 -5.44 -23.05 -3.23
CA GLN A 16 -4.60 -22.56 -2.14
C GLN A 16 -5.28 -22.72 -0.78
N VAL A 17 -4.47 -22.60 0.28
CA VAL A 17 -4.97 -22.56 1.66
C VAL A 17 -5.63 -21.21 1.92
N ARG A 18 -6.75 -21.22 2.65
CA ARG A 18 -7.47 -20.01 3.04
C ARG A 18 -6.79 -19.30 4.20
N GLY A 19 -6.86 -17.97 4.21
CA GLY A 19 -6.36 -17.10 5.26
C GLY A 19 -7.41 -16.81 6.34
N ASP A 20 -8.11 -17.84 6.82
CA ASP A 20 -9.17 -17.67 7.82
C ASP A 20 -8.62 -17.07 9.13
N ILE A 21 -9.43 -16.24 9.80
CA ILE A 21 -9.05 -15.60 11.06
C ILE A 21 -9.63 -16.39 12.23
N MET A 22 -8.80 -16.72 13.21
CA MET A 22 -9.20 -17.56 14.34
C MET A 22 -8.94 -16.85 15.67
N GLY A 23 -9.83 -17.05 16.64
CA GLY A 23 -9.66 -16.60 18.01
C GLY A 23 -9.28 -17.77 18.91
N TYR A 24 -8.31 -17.56 19.80
CA TYR A 24 -7.84 -18.59 20.73
C TYR A 24 -7.90 -18.09 22.18
N ASP A 25 -8.17 -19.01 23.10
CA ASP A 25 -7.98 -18.76 24.52
C ASP A 25 -6.47 -18.67 24.83
N VAL A 26 -6.04 -17.52 25.37
CA VAL A 26 -4.62 -17.22 25.60
C VAL A 26 -3.95 -18.13 26.64
N LYS A 27 -4.72 -18.77 27.52
CA LYS A 27 -4.18 -19.63 28.59
C LYS A 27 -4.05 -21.09 28.13
N THR A 28 -4.98 -21.55 27.30
CA THR A 28 -5.12 -22.97 26.94
C THR A 28 -4.77 -23.27 25.48
N GLY A 29 -4.72 -22.24 24.62
CA GLY A 29 -4.56 -22.42 23.17
C GLY A 29 -5.78 -23.03 22.48
N LYS A 30 -6.91 -23.18 23.17
CA LYS A 30 -8.14 -23.71 22.57
C LYS A 30 -8.73 -22.69 21.58
N GLN A 31 -9.05 -23.13 20.36
CA GLN A 31 -9.78 -22.31 19.40
C GLN A 31 -11.20 -22.03 19.91
N LEU A 32 -11.56 -20.74 19.96
CA LEU A 32 -12.86 -20.26 20.42
C LEU A 32 -13.83 -20.02 19.27
N TRP A 33 -13.32 -19.48 18.16
CA TRP A 33 -14.09 -19.18 16.96
C TRP A 33 -13.20 -19.13 15.73
N ILE A 34 -13.82 -19.20 14.56
CA ILE A 34 -13.21 -18.99 13.24
C ILE A 34 -14.12 -18.08 12.43
N PHE A 35 -13.51 -17.15 11.70
CA PHE A 35 -14.13 -16.34 10.67
C PHE A 35 -13.55 -16.77 9.33
N HIS A 36 -14.39 -17.34 8.47
CA HIS A 36 -13.98 -17.72 7.12
C HIS A 36 -13.88 -16.46 6.25
N THR A 37 -12.67 -16.11 5.80
CA THR A 37 -12.47 -14.91 4.97
C THR A 37 -12.91 -15.14 3.53
N ILE A 38 -12.88 -16.41 3.09
CA ILE A 38 -13.60 -16.91 1.92
C ILE A 38 -14.84 -17.66 2.45
N PRO A 39 -16.04 -17.08 2.33
CA PRO A 39 -17.27 -17.66 2.88
C PRO A 39 -17.59 -19.04 2.30
N GLN A 40 -18.05 -19.94 3.16
CA GLN A 40 -18.51 -21.28 2.79
C GLN A 40 -19.97 -21.25 2.32
N GLN A 41 -20.44 -22.38 1.79
CA GLN A 41 -21.84 -22.51 1.37
C GLN A 41 -22.81 -22.08 2.48
N GLY A 42 -23.69 -21.13 2.15
CA GLY A 42 -24.69 -20.59 3.07
C GLY A 42 -24.20 -19.44 3.96
N GLU A 43 -22.91 -19.11 3.94
CA GLU A 43 -22.36 -17.95 4.63
C GLU A 43 -22.52 -16.67 3.79
N THR A 44 -22.66 -15.52 4.46
CA THR A 44 -22.78 -14.22 3.78
C THR A 44 -21.54 -13.93 2.92
N GLY A 45 -21.76 -13.55 1.67
CA GLY A 45 -20.70 -13.23 0.72
C GLY A 45 -20.32 -14.39 -0.18
N ASN A 46 -20.74 -15.63 0.14
CA ASN A 46 -20.48 -16.81 -0.69
C ASN A 46 -21.08 -16.66 -2.09
N GLU A 47 -22.23 -15.99 -2.20
CA GLU A 47 -22.91 -15.69 -3.47
C GLU A 47 -22.07 -14.84 -4.44
N THR A 48 -21.02 -14.18 -3.93
CA THR A 48 -20.10 -13.37 -4.75
C THR A 48 -18.94 -14.17 -5.35
N TRP A 49 -18.90 -15.48 -5.12
CA TRP A 49 -17.92 -16.40 -5.69
C TRP A 49 -18.61 -17.27 -6.74
N GLU A 50 -18.61 -16.80 -7.98
CA GLU A 50 -19.26 -17.50 -9.06
C GLU A 50 -18.55 -18.82 -9.39
N LYS A 51 -19.30 -19.74 -10.03
CA LYS A 51 -18.80 -21.06 -10.48
C LYS A 51 -18.14 -21.87 -9.36
N ASP A 52 -18.65 -21.75 -8.15
CA ASP A 52 -18.14 -22.42 -6.94
C ASP A 52 -16.64 -22.20 -6.70
N SER A 53 -16.11 -21.06 -7.14
CA SER A 53 -14.68 -20.74 -7.04
C SER A 53 -14.17 -20.68 -5.60
N TRP A 54 -15.07 -20.41 -4.64
CA TRP A 54 -14.78 -20.45 -3.20
C TRP A 54 -14.31 -21.82 -2.71
N THR A 55 -14.62 -22.92 -3.42
CA THR A 55 -14.29 -24.30 -2.98
C THR A 55 -12.80 -24.63 -3.09
N TYR A 56 -12.06 -23.90 -3.93
CA TYR A 56 -10.63 -24.13 -4.16
C TYR A 56 -9.76 -22.90 -3.99
N THR A 57 -10.31 -21.70 -4.13
CA THR A 57 -9.56 -20.46 -3.94
C THR A 57 -9.09 -20.33 -2.49
N GLY A 58 -7.86 -19.85 -2.29
CA GLY A 58 -7.28 -19.53 -0.99
C GLY A 58 -6.82 -18.08 -0.87
N ASN A 59 -5.84 -17.83 0.01
CA ASN A 59 -5.42 -16.50 0.45
C ASN A 59 -6.57 -15.74 1.14
N ALA A 60 -6.77 -14.46 0.82
CA ALA A 60 -7.71 -13.57 1.50
C ALA A 60 -7.50 -13.51 3.03
N GLY A 61 -6.24 -13.64 3.49
CA GLY A 61 -5.88 -13.48 4.89
C GLY A 61 -5.55 -12.04 5.28
N ALA A 62 -5.20 -11.84 6.55
CA ALA A 62 -4.63 -10.59 7.05
C ALA A 62 -3.14 -10.79 7.35
N TRP A 63 -2.27 -10.37 6.43
CA TRP A 63 -0.82 -10.39 6.66
C TRP A 63 -0.34 -9.12 7.39
N ALA A 64 -1.06 -8.01 7.23
CA ALA A 64 -0.84 -6.80 8.02
C ALA A 64 -1.41 -6.97 9.44
N PRO A 65 -0.84 -6.28 10.45
CA PRO A 65 -1.37 -6.31 11.80
C PRO A 65 -2.85 -5.88 11.87
N LEU A 66 -3.61 -6.56 12.72
CA LEU A 66 -4.98 -6.22 13.05
C LEU A 66 -5.02 -5.04 14.03
N THR A 67 -6.13 -4.30 14.05
CA THR A 67 -6.34 -3.23 15.05
C THR A 67 -7.54 -3.54 15.93
N ALA A 68 -7.42 -3.33 17.24
CA ALA A 68 -8.49 -3.58 18.19
C ALA A 68 -8.96 -2.27 18.86
N ASP A 69 -10.27 -2.17 19.11
CA ASP A 69 -10.86 -1.18 20.00
C ASP A 69 -11.33 -1.88 21.28
N PRO A 70 -10.59 -1.75 22.41
CA PRO A 70 -10.97 -2.38 23.67
C PRO A 70 -12.27 -1.84 24.29
N GLU A 71 -12.66 -0.60 23.99
CA GLU A 71 -13.90 0.00 24.50
C GLU A 71 -15.12 -0.64 23.83
N LEU A 72 -15.04 -0.86 22.52
CA LEU A 72 -16.11 -1.49 21.74
C LEU A 72 -16.06 -3.03 21.78
N GLY A 73 -14.90 -3.61 22.09
CA GLY A 73 -14.67 -5.05 21.98
C GLY A 73 -14.54 -5.53 20.53
N TYR A 74 -14.14 -4.65 19.62
CA TYR A 74 -14.05 -4.92 18.18
C TYR A 74 -12.61 -5.11 17.72
N VAL A 75 -12.44 -5.91 16.65
CA VAL A 75 -11.18 -6.06 15.91
C VAL A 75 -11.43 -5.80 14.42
N TYR A 76 -10.55 -5.01 13.81
CA TYR A 76 -10.59 -4.58 12.42
C TYR A 76 -9.51 -5.31 11.62
N LEU A 77 -9.94 -5.98 10.56
CA LEU A 77 -9.13 -6.86 9.73
C LEU A 77 -8.90 -6.24 8.35
N PRO A 78 -7.65 -5.89 7.99
CA PRO A 78 -7.30 -5.55 6.62
C PRO A 78 -7.04 -6.84 5.82
N LEU A 79 -7.98 -7.26 4.97
CA LEU A 79 -7.88 -8.51 4.22
C LEU A 79 -7.21 -8.32 2.84
N GLU A 80 -6.36 -9.27 2.47
CA GLU A 80 -5.57 -9.30 1.23
C GLU A 80 -6.37 -9.85 0.01
N ALA A 81 -5.72 -9.89 -1.15
CA ALA A 81 -6.23 -10.50 -2.37
C ALA A 81 -6.50 -12.01 -2.22
N ALA A 82 -7.46 -12.52 -3.00
CA ALA A 82 -7.64 -13.95 -3.21
C ALA A 82 -6.59 -14.47 -4.21
N THR A 83 -6.39 -15.80 -4.24
CA THR A 83 -5.37 -16.44 -5.11
C THR A 83 -5.33 -15.91 -6.54
N GLY A 84 -4.11 -15.60 -7.01
CA GLY A 84 -3.86 -15.08 -8.35
C GLY A 84 -4.02 -13.58 -8.39
N ASP A 85 -3.02 -12.84 -7.92
CA ASP A 85 -3.17 -11.40 -7.62
C ASP A 85 -3.35 -10.54 -8.86
N PHE A 86 -3.02 -11.07 -10.05
CA PHE A 86 -3.08 -10.34 -11.33
C PHE A 86 -3.89 -11.05 -12.42
N TYR A 87 -4.38 -12.26 -12.14
CA TYR A 87 -5.31 -13.00 -13.02
C TYR A 87 -6.39 -13.63 -12.15
N GLY A 88 -7.61 -13.10 -12.26
CA GLY A 88 -8.79 -13.51 -11.51
C GLY A 88 -9.76 -14.40 -12.30
N GLY A 89 -9.44 -14.79 -13.53
CA GLY A 89 -10.30 -15.63 -14.38
C GLY A 89 -10.77 -16.97 -13.77
N HIS A 90 -10.02 -17.51 -12.79
CA HIS A 90 -10.39 -18.72 -12.03
C HIS A 90 -11.28 -18.43 -10.81
N ARG A 91 -11.62 -17.17 -10.51
CA ARG A 91 -12.45 -16.79 -9.36
C ARG A 91 -13.45 -15.68 -9.71
N PRO A 92 -14.33 -15.87 -10.70
CA PRO A 92 -15.28 -14.83 -11.11
C PRO A 92 -16.18 -14.37 -9.95
N GLY A 93 -16.59 -13.10 -10.03
CA GLY A 93 -17.40 -12.41 -9.01
C GLY A 93 -16.59 -11.49 -8.09
N ASN A 94 -17.27 -10.78 -7.19
CA ASN A 94 -16.62 -9.77 -6.32
C ASN A 94 -15.68 -10.36 -5.27
N ASN A 95 -15.77 -11.66 -4.98
CA ASN A 95 -14.86 -12.37 -4.07
C ASN A 95 -14.87 -11.87 -2.61
N LEU A 96 -16.04 -11.56 -2.03
CA LEU A 96 -16.11 -11.17 -0.62
C LEU A 96 -15.62 -12.30 0.30
N PHE A 97 -14.79 -12.06 1.32
CA PHE A 97 -14.37 -10.78 1.89
C PHE A 97 -12.94 -10.35 1.50
N SER A 98 -12.41 -10.85 0.39
CA SER A 98 -11.11 -10.38 -0.12
C SER A 98 -11.14 -8.85 -0.33
N GLN A 99 -10.00 -8.20 -0.10
CA GLN A 99 -9.82 -6.76 -0.25
C GLN A 99 -10.83 -5.91 0.54
N SER A 100 -11.20 -6.40 1.72
CA SER A 100 -12.19 -5.77 2.59
C SER A 100 -11.59 -5.37 3.92
N LEU A 101 -12.06 -4.23 4.45
CA LEU A 101 -11.95 -3.93 5.86
C LEU A 101 -13.12 -4.60 6.58
N VAL A 102 -12.82 -5.60 7.40
CA VAL A 102 -13.84 -6.37 8.14
C VAL A 102 -13.75 -6.05 9.63
N CYS A 103 -14.88 -5.72 10.26
CA CYS A 103 -14.97 -5.55 11.71
C CYS A 103 -15.64 -6.78 12.33
N LEU A 104 -14.97 -7.41 13.29
CA LEU A 104 -15.50 -8.52 14.07
C LEU A 104 -15.67 -8.14 15.53
N ASP A 105 -16.64 -8.77 16.20
CA ASP A 105 -16.66 -8.87 17.65
C ASP A 105 -15.51 -9.80 18.09
N ALA A 106 -14.57 -9.28 18.89
CA ALA A 106 -13.33 -9.98 19.19
C ALA A 106 -13.54 -11.24 20.05
N LYS A 107 -14.64 -11.34 20.81
CA LYS A 107 -14.94 -12.50 21.66
C LYS A 107 -15.56 -13.65 20.88
N THR A 108 -16.37 -13.34 19.88
CA THR A 108 -17.21 -14.32 19.18
C THR A 108 -16.78 -14.59 17.74
N GLY A 109 -15.94 -13.72 17.15
CA GLY A 109 -15.60 -13.79 15.73
C GLY A 109 -16.74 -13.36 14.79
N ARG A 110 -17.87 -12.92 15.34
CA ARG A 110 -19.04 -12.52 14.54
C ARG A 110 -18.76 -11.23 13.81
N ARG A 111 -19.03 -11.21 12.50
CA ARG A 111 -18.96 -9.99 11.68
C ARG A 111 -19.95 -8.94 12.16
N VAL A 112 -19.45 -7.77 12.53
CA VAL A 112 -20.25 -6.58 12.87
C VAL A 112 -20.60 -5.82 11.60
N TRP A 113 -19.58 -5.45 10.82
CA TRP A 113 -19.72 -4.80 9.53
C TRP A 113 -18.50 -5.13 8.64
N HIS A 114 -18.60 -4.86 7.36
CA HIS A 114 -17.46 -4.88 6.45
C HIS A 114 -17.66 -3.83 5.35
N TYR A 115 -16.58 -3.43 4.70
CA TYR A 115 -16.60 -2.69 3.44
C TYR A 115 -15.54 -3.27 2.52
N GLN A 116 -15.89 -3.57 1.26
CA GLN A 116 -14.93 -4.04 0.26
C GLN A 116 -14.34 -2.84 -0.48
N LEU A 117 -13.02 -2.68 -0.42
CA LEU A 117 -12.31 -1.54 -0.99
C LEU A 117 -11.90 -1.78 -2.46
N ILE A 118 -11.90 -3.04 -2.90
CA ILE A 118 -11.64 -3.44 -4.29
C ILE A 118 -12.54 -4.59 -4.67
N HIS A 119 -13.30 -4.42 -5.74
CA HIS A 119 -14.10 -5.48 -6.33
C HIS A 119 -13.24 -6.33 -7.25
N HIS A 120 -13.14 -7.64 -6.98
CA HIS A 120 -12.39 -8.57 -7.83
C HIS A 120 -10.96 -8.09 -8.16
N ASP A 121 -10.10 -8.04 -7.14
CA ASP A 121 -8.74 -7.51 -7.33
C ASP A 121 -7.92 -8.36 -8.30
N ILE A 122 -7.21 -7.67 -9.20
CA ILE A 122 -6.27 -8.21 -10.19
C ILE A 122 -5.03 -7.29 -10.33
N TRP A 123 -4.67 -6.61 -9.24
CA TRP A 123 -3.57 -5.63 -9.20
C TRP A 123 -2.60 -5.81 -8.03
N ASP A 124 -2.81 -6.82 -7.16
CA ASP A 124 -2.12 -6.95 -5.87
C ASP A 124 -2.25 -5.66 -5.03
N TYR A 125 -3.48 -5.17 -4.88
CA TYR A 125 -3.77 -3.94 -4.14
C TYR A 125 -4.25 -4.20 -2.70
N ASP A 126 -3.66 -5.20 -2.06
CA ASP A 126 -3.85 -5.51 -0.63
C ASP A 126 -3.99 -4.30 0.28
N LEU A 127 -4.79 -4.45 1.33
CA LEU A 127 -4.83 -3.55 2.48
C LEU A 127 -3.58 -3.80 3.33
N PRO A 128 -2.51 -2.99 3.20
CA PRO A 128 -1.18 -3.46 3.55
C PRO A 128 -0.74 -3.06 4.95
N ALA A 129 -1.60 -2.36 5.70
CA ALA A 129 -1.25 -1.67 6.93
C ALA A 129 -2.37 -1.81 7.96
N PRO A 130 -2.05 -1.72 9.26
CA PRO A 130 -3.06 -1.73 10.31
C PRO A 130 -4.05 -0.57 10.13
N PRO A 131 -5.37 -0.81 10.26
CA PRO A 131 -6.36 0.26 10.30
C PRO A 131 -6.07 1.21 11.47
N ILE A 132 -6.15 2.53 11.28
CA ILE A 132 -5.82 3.51 12.31
C ILE A 132 -7.09 4.03 12.97
N LEU A 133 -7.24 3.89 14.29
CA LEU A 133 -8.37 4.44 15.02
C LEU A 133 -8.14 5.92 15.33
N ALA A 134 -9.14 6.75 15.07
CA ALA A 134 -9.11 8.18 15.34
C ALA A 134 -10.42 8.64 15.97
N ASN A 135 -10.38 9.66 16.83
CA ASN A 135 -11.58 10.41 17.20
C ASN A 135 -11.48 11.77 16.52
N ILE A 136 -12.44 12.10 15.66
CA ILE A 136 -12.40 13.27 14.78
C ILE A 136 -13.70 14.07 14.86
N MET A 137 -13.65 15.32 14.45
CA MET A 137 -14.80 16.23 14.37
C MET A 137 -15.02 16.65 12.92
N VAL A 138 -16.04 16.10 12.26
CA VAL A 138 -16.37 16.43 10.87
C VAL A 138 -17.67 17.21 10.86
N GLU A 139 -17.64 18.45 10.35
CA GLU A 139 -18.82 19.33 10.26
C GLU A 139 -19.55 19.49 11.62
N GLY A 140 -18.78 19.56 12.72
CA GLY A 140 -19.30 19.68 14.09
C GLY A 140 -19.79 18.37 14.72
N LYS A 141 -19.73 17.24 14.00
CA LYS A 141 -20.09 15.91 14.50
C LYS A 141 -18.87 15.13 14.97
N ALA A 142 -18.92 14.64 16.21
CA ALA A 142 -17.94 13.70 16.74
C ALA A 142 -18.09 12.33 16.08
N ILE A 143 -17.00 11.78 15.55
CA ILE A 143 -16.96 10.47 14.90
C ILE A 143 -15.82 9.65 15.50
N LYS A 144 -16.16 8.44 15.94
CA LYS A 144 -15.20 7.38 16.24
C LYS A 144 -14.77 6.77 14.91
N ALA A 145 -13.68 7.25 14.31
CA ALA A 145 -13.24 6.85 12.98
C ALA A 145 -12.24 5.67 13.00
N VAL A 146 -12.21 4.94 11.90
CA VAL A 146 -11.15 4.01 11.49
C VAL A 146 -10.70 4.38 10.07
N VAL A 147 -9.38 4.44 9.86
CA VAL A 147 -8.77 4.80 8.58
C VAL A 147 -7.99 3.62 8.04
N GLN A 148 -8.26 3.23 6.79
CA GLN A 148 -7.43 2.27 6.06
C GLN A 148 -6.63 3.00 4.98
N VAL A 149 -5.31 3.06 5.15
CA VAL A 149 -4.40 3.46 4.07
C VAL A 149 -4.18 2.26 3.14
N THR A 150 -4.11 2.49 1.83
CA THR A 150 -4.09 1.41 0.84
C THR A 150 -2.95 1.51 -0.17
N LYS A 151 -2.61 0.40 -0.84
CA LYS A 151 -1.59 0.36 -1.89
C LYS A 151 -1.90 1.32 -3.05
N GLN A 152 -3.17 1.60 -3.34
CA GLN A 152 -3.57 2.58 -4.37
C GLN A 152 -3.26 4.03 -4.01
N ALA A 153 -2.77 4.31 -2.79
CA ALA A 153 -2.59 5.65 -2.26
C ALA A 153 -3.88 6.38 -1.85
N PHE A 154 -4.91 5.63 -1.44
CA PHE A 154 -6.10 6.17 -0.80
C PHE A 154 -6.05 6.02 0.72
N ALA A 155 -6.75 6.91 1.42
CA ALA A 155 -7.13 6.75 2.82
C ALA A 155 -8.65 6.63 2.90
N PHE A 156 -9.17 5.43 3.11
CA PHE A 156 -10.61 5.21 3.31
C PHE A 156 -10.95 5.44 4.79
N VAL A 157 -12.00 6.23 5.06
CA VAL A 157 -12.36 6.63 6.42
C VAL A 157 -13.80 6.25 6.72
N PHE A 158 -14.00 5.49 7.78
CA PHE A 158 -15.30 4.99 8.21
C PHE A 158 -15.55 5.33 9.68
N ASP A 159 -16.81 5.47 10.06
CA ASP A 159 -17.22 5.34 11.45
C ASP A 159 -16.95 3.89 11.91
N ARG A 160 -16.06 3.71 12.88
CA ARG A 160 -15.55 2.40 13.30
C ARG A 160 -16.57 1.55 14.04
N VAL A 161 -17.68 2.15 14.50
CA VAL A 161 -18.78 1.43 15.13
C VAL A 161 -19.70 0.83 14.07
N THR A 162 -20.00 1.59 13.03
CA THR A 162 -21.06 1.26 12.06
C THR A 162 -20.57 0.82 10.68
N GLY A 163 -19.31 1.09 10.33
CA GLY A 163 -18.77 0.85 9.00
C GLY A 163 -19.23 1.87 7.95
N LYS A 164 -19.99 2.89 8.34
CA LYS A 164 -20.46 3.92 7.42
C LYS A 164 -19.29 4.82 6.98
N PRO A 165 -19.12 5.08 5.67
CA PRO A 165 -18.13 6.04 5.21
C PRO A 165 -18.34 7.41 5.85
N VAL A 166 -17.25 8.07 6.26
CA VAL A 166 -17.31 9.45 6.77
C VAL A 166 -17.60 10.45 5.65
N TRP A 167 -17.00 10.21 4.48
CA TRP A 167 -17.30 10.94 3.24
C TRP A 167 -17.78 9.97 2.16
N PRO A 168 -18.48 10.45 1.12
CA PRO A 168 -18.94 9.60 0.03
C PRO A 168 -17.81 8.80 -0.62
N ILE A 169 -18.14 7.58 -1.04
CA ILE A 169 -17.30 6.72 -1.87
C ILE A 169 -18.09 6.45 -3.14
N ASP A 170 -17.57 6.88 -4.28
CA ASP A 170 -18.23 6.75 -5.57
C ASP A 170 -17.86 5.42 -6.23
N GLU A 171 -18.84 4.69 -6.75
CA GLU A 171 -18.58 3.62 -7.71
C GLU A 171 -18.30 4.22 -9.08
N ARG A 172 -17.10 4.01 -9.61
CA ARG A 172 -16.69 4.56 -10.91
C ARG A 172 -16.35 3.45 -11.90
N PRO A 173 -16.76 3.56 -13.17
CA PRO A 173 -16.32 2.65 -14.22
C PRO A 173 -14.79 2.64 -14.35
N VAL A 174 -14.21 1.46 -14.49
CA VAL A 174 -12.77 1.27 -14.69
C VAL A 174 -12.47 0.51 -15.99
N PRO A 175 -11.26 0.61 -16.56
CA PRO A 175 -10.91 -0.14 -17.75
C PRO A 175 -11.09 -1.65 -17.56
N GLN A 176 -11.58 -2.34 -18.59
CA GLN A 176 -11.81 -3.78 -18.57
C GLN A 176 -10.65 -4.53 -19.24
N SER A 177 -10.49 -5.82 -18.93
CA SER A 177 -9.41 -6.63 -19.46
C SER A 177 -9.71 -7.09 -20.89
N ASP A 178 -8.67 -7.14 -21.71
CA ASP A 178 -8.64 -7.77 -23.04
C ASP A 178 -7.95 -9.15 -23.02
N VAL A 179 -7.52 -9.60 -21.85
CA VAL A 179 -6.88 -10.91 -21.66
C VAL A 179 -7.94 -12.00 -21.69
N LYS A 180 -7.70 -13.02 -22.53
CA LYS A 180 -8.64 -14.13 -22.72
C LYS A 180 -8.87 -14.87 -21.40
N GLY A 181 -10.14 -15.05 -21.01
CA GLY A 181 -10.51 -15.80 -19.81
C GLY A 181 -10.45 -14.99 -18.52
N GLU A 182 -9.89 -13.78 -18.55
CA GLU A 182 -9.86 -12.88 -17.40
C GLU A 182 -11.28 -12.45 -16.99
N TRP A 183 -11.48 -12.23 -15.70
CA TRP A 183 -12.68 -11.60 -15.16
C TRP A 183 -12.34 -10.22 -14.62
N THR A 184 -13.24 -9.25 -14.79
CA THR A 184 -13.06 -7.88 -14.27
C THR A 184 -14.36 -7.35 -13.69
N SER A 185 -14.25 -6.58 -12.61
CA SER A 185 -15.37 -5.79 -12.09
C SER A 185 -15.64 -4.57 -13.00
N PRO A 186 -16.90 -4.21 -13.29
CA PRO A 186 -17.23 -3.03 -14.09
C PRO A 186 -16.89 -1.71 -13.40
N THR A 187 -16.95 -1.67 -12.06
CA THR A 187 -16.69 -0.48 -11.25
C THR A 187 -15.72 -0.78 -10.10
N GLN A 188 -15.15 0.29 -9.55
CA GLN A 188 -14.40 0.25 -8.29
C GLN A 188 -14.84 1.39 -7.37
N PRO A 189 -14.67 1.23 -6.04
CA PRO A 189 -14.90 2.29 -5.07
C PRO A 189 -13.80 3.37 -5.11
N PHE A 190 -14.18 4.64 -5.17
CA PHE A 190 -13.28 5.79 -5.10
C PHE A 190 -13.69 6.73 -3.96
N PRO A 191 -12.90 6.86 -2.88
CA PRO A 191 -13.23 7.78 -1.80
C PRO A 191 -13.13 9.23 -2.31
N THR A 192 -14.13 10.04 -1.98
CA THR A 192 -14.14 11.47 -2.35
C THR A 192 -13.21 12.30 -1.47
N LYS A 193 -13.03 11.87 -0.22
CA LYS A 193 -12.10 12.46 0.76
C LYS A 193 -11.51 11.39 1.68
N PRO A 194 -10.26 11.59 2.15
CA PRO A 194 -9.29 12.57 1.66
C PRO A 194 -8.90 12.33 0.19
N ALA A 195 -8.32 13.34 -0.47
CA ALA A 195 -7.70 13.15 -1.78
C ALA A 195 -6.56 12.11 -1.69
N ALA A 196 -6.28 11.40 -2.79
CA ALA A 196 -5.20 10.42 -2.84
C ALA A 196 -3.86 11.06 -2.40
N PHE A 197 -3.13 10.40 -1.51
CA PHE A 197 -1.90 10.94 -0.94
C PHE A 197 -0.67 10.77 -1.85
N ASP A 198 -0.81 10.01 -2.93
CA ASP A 198 0.16 9.89 -4.02
C ASP A 198 -0.54 9.91 -5.39
N ARG A 199 0.25 9.96 -6.47
CA ARG A 199 -0.19 9.90 -7.86
C ARG A 199 -0.73 8.51 -8.17
N GLN A 200 -1.73 8.48 -9.05
CA GLN A 200 -2.45 7.29 -9.45
C GLN A 200 -2.63 7.29 -10.97
N GLY A 201 -2.47 6.13 -11.58
CA GLY A 201 -2.58 5.93 -13.02
C GLY A 201 -1.44 6.56 -13.83
N TYR A 202 -1.50 6.32 -15.13
CA TYR A 202 -0.61 6.91 -16.10
C TYR A 202 -1.21 8.15 -16.76
N SER A 203 -0.38 9.16 -16.96
CA SER A 203 -0.61 10.25 -17.92
C SER A 203 0.74 10.84 -18.35
N ASP A 204 0.83 11.43 -19.54
CA ASP A 204 2.11 11.92 -20.06
C ASP A 204 2.72 13.03 -19.18
N ASP A 205 1.92 13.77 -18.43
CA ASP A 205 2.37 14.84 -17.54
C ASP A 205 3.16 14.34 -16.34
N ILE A 206 2.97 13.09 -15.89
CA ILE A 206 3.71 12.54 -14.74
C ILE A 206 5.13 12.11 -15.09
N LEU A 207 5.47 11.98 -16.38
CA LEU A 207 6.78 11.48 -16.81
C LEU A 207 7.89 12.46 -16.48
N VAL A 208 9.07 11.90 -16.14
CA VAL A 208 10.29 12.66 -15.87
C VAL A 208 10.63 13.61 -17.02
N ASP A 209 10.93 14.86 -16.66
CA ASP A 209 10.98 16.00 -17.59
C ASP A 209 12.03 17.05 -17.21
N PHE A 210 13.13 16.65 -16.53
CA PHE A 210 14.22 17.57 -16.18
C PHE A 210 14.79 18.35 -17.38
N THR A 211 14.76 17.74 -18.58
CA THR A 211 15.01 18.42 -19.86
C THR A 211 14.04 17.92 -20.94
N PRO A 212 13.84 18.65 -22.05
CA PRO A 212 13.06 18.18 -23.19
C PRO A 212 13.53 16.84 -23.77
N GLU A 213 14.84 16.58 -23.78
CA GLU A 213 15.45 15.35 -24.28
C GLU A 213 15.10 14.16 -23.38
N ILE A 214 15.16 14.36 -22.05
CA ILE A 214 14.73 13.37 -21.06
C ILE A 214 13.24 13.05 -21.24
N LYS A 215 12.40 14.08 -21.40
CA LYS A 215 10.96 13.89 -21.63
C LYS A 215 10.69 13.10 -22.91
N LYS A 216 11.37 13.44 -24.01
CA LYS A 216 11.26 12.72 -25.29
C LYS A 216 11.70 11.25 -25.16
N ALA A 217 12.77 10.99 -24.42
CA ALA A 217 13.23 9.63 -24.17
C ALA A 217 12.23 8.83 -23.31
N ALA A 218 11.64 9.44 -22.29
CA ALA A 218 10.57 8.84 -21.49
C ALA A 218 9.34 8.49 -22.36
N LEU A 219 8.88 9.42 -23.20
CA LEU A 219 7.78 9.20 -24.15
C LEU A 219 8.06 8.04 -25.12
N LYS A 220 9.31 7.88 -25.56
CA LYS A 220 9.73 6.73 -26.37
C LYS A 220 9.63 5.42 -25.59
N ILE A 221 10.05 5.39 -24.33
CA ILE A 221 9.99 4.19 -23.48
C ILE A 221 8.55 3.72 -23.29
N VAL A 222 7.66 4.63 -22.89
CA VAL A 222 6.25 4.33 -22.56
C VAL A 222 5.39 4.00 -23.79
N SER A 223 5.88 4.28 -25.00
CA SER A 223 5.20 3.89 -26.24
C SER A 223 5.10 2.38 -26.44
N ARG A 224 5.91 1.59 -25.70
CA ARG A 224 5.98 0.13 -25.80
C ARG A 224 5.11 -0.60 -24.77
N TYR A 225 4.32 0.12 -23.98
CA TYR A 225 3.54 -0.44 -22.88
C TYR A 225 2.07 -0.05 -23.00
N LYS A 226 1.17 -0.89 -22.47
CA LYS A 226 -0.20 -0.52 -22.17
C LYS A 226 -0.21 0.53 -21.05
N LYS A 227 -1.05 1.55 -21.22
CA LYS A 227 -1.16 2.72 -20.34
C LYS A 227 -2.62 2.96 -20.03
N GLY A 228 -2.90 3.49 -18.85
CA GLY A 228 -4.26 3.89 -18.49
C GLY A 228 -4.35 4.42 -17.06
N PRO A 229 -5.56 4.77 -16.60
CA PRO A 229 -5.79 5.26 -15.24
C PRO A 229 -5.53 4.16 -14.19
N LEU A 230 -5.73 4.51 -12.91
CA LEU A 230 -5.80 3.52 -11.84
C LEU A 230 -6.79 2.39 -12.19
N TYR A 231 -6.49 1.17 -11.77
CA TYR A 231 -7.23 -0.05 -12.11
C TYR A 231 -7.22 -0.42 -13.60
N THR A 232 -6.22 0.00 -14.37
CA THR A 232 -6.01 -0.57 -15.72
C THR A 232 -5.53 -2.03 -15.58
N PRO A 233 -6.23 -3.02 -16.14
CA PRO A 233 -5.83 -4.43 -16.02
C PRO A 233 -4.47 -4.72 -16.66
N VAL A 234 -3.77 -5.70 -16.10
CA VAL A 234 -2.49 -6.19 -16.64
C VAL A 234 -2.73 -6.87 -17.99
N SER A 235 -1.94 -6.50 -18.99
CA SER A 235 -1.97 -7.13 -20.31
C SER A 235 -1.00 -8.29 -20.43
N THR A 236 -1.18 -9.14 -21.44
CA THR A 236 -0.17 -10.14 -21.79
C THR A 236 1.12 -9.51 -22.34
N TYR A 237 2.24 -10.23 -22.18
CA TYR A 237 3.52 -9.87 -22.79
C TYR A 237 3.52 -10.22 -24.29
N ASN A 238 3.72 -9.22 -25.16
CA ASN A 238 3.74 -9.37 -26.62
C ASN A 238 4.74 -8.41 -27.29
N PRO A 239 6.05 -8.66 -27.17
CA PRO A 239 7.09 -7.81 -27.75
C PRO A 239 7.06 -7.83 -29.29
N PRO A 240 7.43 -6.73 -29.98
CA PRO A 240 7.83 -5.44 -29.40
C PRO A 240 6.63 -4.52 -29.09
N ASN A 241 5.41 -4.94 -29.42
CA ASN A 241 4.21 -4.10 -29.46
C ASN A 241 3.68 -3.75 -28.07
N ASN A 242 3.77 -4.68 -27.12
CA ASN A 242 3.33 -4.48 -25.75
C ASN A 242 4.24 -5.25 -24.77
N LEU A 243 4.96 -4.53 -23.93
CA LEU A 243 5.85 -5.07 -22.91
C LEU A 243 5.16 -5.19 -21.54
N GLY A 244 3.83 -5.02 -21.48
CA GLY A 244 3.04 -5.06 -20.25
C GLY A 244 2.28 -3.76 -19.99
N THR A 245 1.52 -3.74 -18.90
CA THR A 245 0.79 -2.56 -18.40
C THR A 245 1.67 -1.78 -17.43
N LEU A 246 1.80 -0.47 -17.61
CA LEU A 246 2.40 0.41 -16.62
C LEU A 246 1.43 0.64 -15.46
N MET A 247 1.83 0.29 -14.24
CA MET A 247 1.04 0.44 -13.02
C MET A 247 1.64 1.52 -12.12
N LEU A 248 0.81 2.48 -11.69
CA LEU A 248 1.12 3.50 -10.69
C LEU A 248 -0.11 3.72 -9.77
N PRO A 249 -0.01 3.50 -8.45
CA PRO A 249 1.09 2.78 -7.80
C PRO A 249 1.28 1.37 -8.38
N ASP A 250 2.50 0.85 -8.30
CA ASP A 250 2.76 -0.54 -8.67
C ASP A 250 2.24 -1.51 -7.60
N ALA A 251 2.46 -2.81 -7.79
CA ALA A 251 2.08 -3.87 -6.86
C ALA A 251 2.69 -3.75 -5.46
N VAL A 252 3.84 -3.06 -5.33
CA VAL A 252 4.43 -2.75 -4.02
C VAL A 252 3.61 -1.69 -3.30
N GLY A 253 2.93 -0.83 -4.05
CA GLY A 253 1.97 0.14 -3.55
C GLY A 253 2.59 1.47 -3.17
N GLY A 254 1.74 2.49 -3.17
CA GLY A 254 2.05 3.83 -2.68
C GLY A 254 2.32 3.76 -1.18
N ALA A 255 1.39 3.19 -0.42
CA ALA A 255 1.62 2.76 0.96
C ALA A 255 1.80 1.23 1.03
N ASN A 256 2.48 0.77 2.07
CA ASN A 256 2.64 -0.65 2.39
C ASN A 256 2.64 -0.83 3.93
N TRP A 257 3.29 -1.85 4.47
CA TRP A 257 3.32 -2.21 5.90
C TRP A 257 3.80 -1.12 6.85
N GLN A 258 4.51 -0.11 6.34
CA GLN A 258 4.88 1.05 7.14
C GLN A 258 3.67 1.85 7.62
N GLY A 259 2.55 1.81 6.88
CA GLY A 259 1.30 2.46 7.23
C GLY A 259 1.39 3.98 7.35
N GLY A 260 0.59 4.53 8.25
CA GLY A 260 0.61 5.94 8.62
C GLY A 260 0.66 6.11 10.14
N VAL A 261 0.97 7.31 10.60
CA VAL A 261 0.92 7.67 12.02
C VAL A 261 -0.06 8.81 12.22
N LEU A 262 -0.83 8.76 13.31
CA LEU A 262 -1.86 9.74 13.62
C LEU A 262 -1.49 10.49 14.90
N ASP A 263 -1.65 11.81 14.87
CA ASP A 263 -1.68 12.62 16.09
C ASP A 263 -3.13 12.69 16.64
N PRO A 264 -3.44 12.01 17.75
CA PRO A 264 -4.79 11.96 18.29
C PRO A 264 -5.26 13.29 18.90
N GLU A 265 -4.35 14.22 19.23
CA GLU A 265 -4.73 15.54 19.77
C GLU A 265 -5.25 16.47 18.68
N THR A 266 -4.77 16.30 17.43
CA THR A 266 -5.10 17.18 16.31
C THR A 266 -5.93 16.51 15.21
N GLY A 267 -6.01 15.18 15.20
CA GLY A 267 -6.66 14.42 14.13
C GLY A 267 -5.88 14.42 12.81
N VAL A 268 -4.60 14.81 12.83
CA VAL A 268 -3.76 14.82 11.62
C VAL A 268 -3.10 13.46 11.42
N LEU A 269 -3.35 12.87 10.25
CA LEU A 269 -2.72 11.65 9.76
C LEU A 269 -1.50 12.00 8.90
N TYR A 270 -0.38 11.35 9.14
CA TYR A 270 0.82 11.42 8.31
C TYR A 270 1.01 10.09 7.60
N VAL A 271 1.08 10.12 6.27
CA VAL A 271 1.27 8.93 5.44
C VAL A 271 2.55 9.09 4.62
N SER A 272 3.42 8.07 4.66
CA SER A 272 4.55 8.00 3.75
C SER A 272 4.17 7.18 2.53
N SER A 273 4.59 7.63 1.35
CA SER A 273 4.37 6.89 0.12
C SER A 273 5.56 6.86 -0.82
N SER A 274 5.59 5.84 -1.67
CA SER A 274 6.52 5.70 -2.79
C SER A 274 5.81 5.90 -4.12
N THR A 275 6.42 6.68 -5.00
CA THR A 275 5.91 7.01 -6.34
C THR A 275 6.72 6.24 -7.38
N VAL A 276 6.39 4.96 -7.56
CA VAL A 276 7.04 4.06 -8.52
C VAL A 276 6.04 3.57 -9.54
N ILE A 277 6.40 3.71 -10.82
CA ILE A 277 5.67 3.11 -11.94
C ILE A 277 6.43 1.90 -12.43
N ARG A 278 5.76 0.75 -12.52
CA ARG A 278 6.38 -0.52 -12.90
C ARG A 278 5.57 -1.23 -13.97
N PRO A 279 6.21 -1.82 -14.99
CA PRO A 279 5.52 -2.66 -15.94
C PRO A 279 5.19 -4.01 -15.32
N MET A 280 3.94 -4.46 -15.52
CA MET A 280 3.44 -5.78 -15.18
C MET A 280 2.96 -6.48 -16.45
N SER A 281 3.16 -7.79 -16.57
CA SER A 281 2.64 -8.57 -17.70
C SER A 281 2.12 -9.94 -17.27
N LEU A 282 1.16 -10.46 -18.03
CA LEU A 282 0.66 -11.83 -17.88
C LEU A 282 1.27 -12.76 -18.94
N GLU A 283 1.62 -13.97 -18.52
CA GLU A 283 2.17 -15.02 -19.39
C GLU A 283 1.56 -16.37 -19.05
N SER A 284 1.30 -17.19 -20.07
CA SER A 284 0.85 -18.58 -19.85
C SER A 284 2.07 -19.46 -19.60
N ALA A 285 2.08 -20.14 -18.46
CA ALA A 285 3.19 -20.99 -18.04
C ALA A 285 2.69 -22.33 -17.47
N PRO A 286 2.07 -23.21 -18.30
CA PRO A 286 1.44 -24.44 -17.83
C PRO A 286 2.41 -25.46 -17.22
N ASN A 287 3.71 -25.31 -17.46
CA ASN A 287 4.75 -26.13 -16.83
C ASN A 287 5.09 -25.68 -15.39
N LEU A 288 4.66 -24.48 -14.98
CA LEU A 288 4.95 -23.88 -13.67
C LEU A 288 3.70 -23.73 -12.79
N SER A 289 2.53 -23.57 -13.41
CA SER A 289 1.27 -23.30 -12.73
C SER A 289 0.09 -23.96 -13.45
N ASP A 290 -0.95 -24.36 -12.69
CA ASP A 290 -2.25 -24.73 -13.24
C ASP A 290 -3.20 -23.53 -13.49
N MET A 291 -2.72 -22.30 -13.24
CA MET A 291 -3.41 -21.08 -13.64
C MET A 291 -3.24 -20.82 -15.14
N ASP A 292 -4.21 -20.14 -15.77
CA ASP A 292 -4.14 -19.88 -17.21
C ASP A 292 -3.02 -18.88 -17.53
N TYR A 293 -2.82 -17.93 -16.61
CA TYR A 293 -1.78 -16.92 -16.64
C TYR A 293 -1.14 -16.75 -15.25
N ILE A 294 0.16 -16.46 -15.24
CA ILE A 294 0.91 -15.93 -14.11
C ILE A 294 1.46 -14.55 -14.47
N ALA A 295 1.80 -13.74 -13.46
CA ALA A 295 2.33 -12.41 -13.64
C ALA A 295 3.86 -12.36 -13.56
N TYR A 296 4.41 -11.47 -14.36
CA TYR A 296 5.79 -11.03 -14.29
C TYR A 296 5.84 -9.55 -13.92
N MET A 297 6.68 -9.24 -12.93
CA MET A 297 6.94 -7.87 -12.48
C MET A 297 8.28 -7.40 -13.02
N GLY A 298 8.26 -6.38 -13.88
CA GLY A 298 9.48 -5.81 -14.45
C GLY A 298 10.24 -4.89 -13.49
N ASN A 299 11.35 -4.32 -13.95
CA ASN A 299 12.17 -3.43 -13.13
C ASN A 299 11.44 -2.11 -12.79
N ALA A 300 11.71 -1.54 -11.62
CA ALA A 300 11.13 -0.25 -11.20
C ALA A 300 11.80 0.97 -11.87
N ARG A 301 13.07 0.84 -12.26
CA ARG A 301 13.88 1.92 -12.87
C ARG A 301 14.07 1.70 -14.37
N ILE A 302 12.98 1.91 -15.12
CA ILE A 302 12.95 1.78 -16.59
C ILE A 302 13.02 3.12 -17.32
N GLY A 303 13.18 4.24 -16.61
CA GLY A 303 13.26 5.56 -17.20
C GLY A 303 14.58 5.83 -17.93
N PRO A 304 14.66 6.95 -18.67
CA PRO A 304 15.85 7.30 -19.43
C PRO A 304 17.05 7.53 -18.50
N TYR A 305 18.24 7.10 -18.93
CA TYR A 305 19.49 7.28 -18.19
C TYR A 305 19.50 6.64 -16.78
N GLY A 306 18.62 5.67 -16.51
CA GLY A 306 18.49 5.02 -15.19
C GLY A 306 17.63 5.80 -14.18
N LEU A 307 16.97 6.88 -14.61
CA LEU A 307 15.98 7.60 -13.81
C LEU A 307 14.71 6.77 -13.58
N PRO A 308 13.93 7.07 -12.53
CA PRO A 308 12.53 6.70 -12.49
C PRO A 308 11.80 7.30 -13.70
N LEU A 309 10.80 6.58 -14.20
CA LEU A 309 10.04 7.01 -15.36
C LEU A 309 9.13 8.21 -15.05
N VAL A 310 8.69 8.33 -13.79
CA VAL A 310 7.92 9.48 -13.29
C VAL A 310 8.84 10.60 -12.83
N LYS A 311 8.37 11.86 -12.85
CA LYS A 311 9.07 13.01 -12.26
C LYS A 311 9.01 12.98 -10.73
N PRO A 312 9.97 13.57 -10.00
CA PRO A 312 9.93 13.62 -8.54
C PRO A 312 8.71 14.38 -7.97
N PRO A 313 8.39 14.24 -6.67
CA PRO A 313 9.08 13.40 -5.70
C PRO A 313 8.84 11.90 -5.93
N TYR A 314 9.90 11.10 -5.77
CA TYR A 314 9.87 9.64 -5.88
C TYR A 314 9.36 8.96 -4.61
N GLY A 315 9.37 9.68 -3.50
CA GLY A 315 8.65 9.31 -2.29
C GLY A 315 8.40 10.56 -1.45
N ARG A 316 7.36 10.50 -0.63
CA ARG A 316 6.81 11.67 0.06
C ARG A 316 6.26 11.33 1.43
N ILE A 317 6.04 12.36 2.22
CA ILE A 317 5.24 12.36 3.43
C ILE A 317 4.11 13.37 3.19
N THR A 318 2.87 12.92 3.37
CA THR A 318 1.66 13.74 3.21
C THR A 318 0.95 13.83 4.55
N ALA A 319 0.65 15.04 5.01
CA ALA A 319 -0.16 15.30 6.20
C ALA A 319 -1.61 15.58 5.79
N ILE A 320 -2.56 14.91 6.42
CA ILE A 320 -3.98 14.94 6.11
C ILE A 320 -4.75 15.27 7.38
N ASP A 321 -5.54 16.35 7.36
CA ASP A 321 -6.44 16.67 8.46
C ASP A 321 -7.71 15.80 8.35
N LEU A 322 -7.89 14.84 9.26
CA LEU A 322 -9.06 13.97 9.20
C LEU A 322 -10.35 14.65 9.69
N ASN A 323 -10.28 15.86 10.23
CA ASN A 323 -11.48 16.63 10.57
C ASN A 323 -12.13 17.25 9.31
N THR A 324 -11.34 17.50 8.26
CA THR A 324 -11.83 18.11 7.01
C THR A 324 -11.63 17.24 5.76
N GLY A 325 -10.71 16.27 5.83
CA GLY A 325 -10.24 15.46 4.71
C GLY A 325 -9.22 16.16 3.81
N ASP A 326 -8.71 17.33 4.19
CA ASP A 326 -7.82 18.12 3.36
C ASP A 326 -6.35 17.80 3.64
N HIS A 327 -5.50 17.90 2.60
CA HIS A 327 -4.06 17.81 2.77
C HIS A 327 -3.53 19.12 3.36
N LYS A 328 -2.79 19.04 4.47
CA LYS A 328 -2.14 20.20 5.09
C LYS A 328 -0.84 20.56 4.39
N TRP A 329 -0.03 19.55 4.10
CA TRP A 329 1.23 19.69 3.39
C TRP A 329 1.70 18.36 2.81
N MET A 330 2.61 18.41 1.84
CA MET A 330 3.34 17.27 1.29
C MET A 330 4.79 17.67 1.08
N VAL A 331 5.72 16.82 1.53
CA VAL A 331 7.16 17.02 1.33
C VAL A 331 7.84 15.75 0.80
N PRO A 332 8.95 15.87 0.04
CA PRO A 332 9.79 14.72 -0.28
C PRO A 332 10.31 14.05 1.01
N ASN A 333 10.25 12.71 1.04
CA ASN A 333 10.66 11.91 2.21
C ASN A 333 12.18 11.95 2.49
N ALA A 334 12.97 12.31 1.49
CA ALA A 334 14.43 12.28 1.53
C ALA A 334 15.04 13.37 0.62
N ASP A 335 16.35 13.56 0.76
CA ASP A 335 17.12 14.35 -0.21
C ASP A 335 17.30 13.61 -1.53
N THR A 336 17.82 14.32 -2.53
CA THR A 336 18.13 13.73 -3.83
C THR A 336 19.27 12.71 -3.70
N PRO A 337 19.05 11.43 -4.07
CA PRO A 337 20.07 10.39 -3.92
C PRO A 337 21.25 10.59 -4.87
N GLY A 338 22.41 10.04 -4.51
CA GLY A 338 23.63 10.11 -5.31
C GLY A 338 23.43 9.60 -6.74
N TRP A 339 22.77 8.46 -6.90
CA TRP A 339 22.50 7.86 -8.22
C TRP A 339 21.62 8.74 -9.15
N VAL A 340 20.90 9.74 -8.62
CA VAL A 340 20.24 10.79 -9.44
C VAL A 340 21.21 11.94 -9.72
N LYS A 341 21.91 12.43 -8.68
CA LYS A 341 22.87 13.55 -8.80
C LYS A 341 24.00 13.26 -9.78
N ASP A 342 24.42 12.01 -9.87
CA ASP A 342 25.58 11.56 -10.64
C ASP A 342 25.24 11.31 -12.12
N ILE A 343 23.99 11.52 -12.54
CA ILE A 343 23.57 11.32 -13.93
C ILE A 343 24.16 12.43 -14.81
N PRO A 344 24.99 12.10 -15.83
CA PRO A 344 25.66 13.10 -16.65
C PRO A 344 24.69 14.05 -17.37
N ALA A 345 23.51 13.57 -17.78
CA ALA A 345 22.48 14.37 -18.43
C ALA A 345 21.85 15.45 -17.53
N LEU A 346 22.07 15.38 -16.20
CA LEU A 346 21.58 16.37 -15.24
C LEU A 346 22.67 17.36 -14.79
N LYS A 347 23.90 17.23 -15.31
CA LYS A 347 25.02 18.09 -14.92
C LYS A 347 24.71 19.56 -15.19
N GLY A 348 24.87 20.40 -14.16
CA GLY A 348 24.61 21.84 -14.24
C GLY A 348 23.14 22.23 -14.02
N LEU A 349 22.23 21.27 -13.85
CA LEU A 349 20.83 21.56 -13.50
C LEU A 349 20.67 21.71 -11.99
N LYS A 350 19.76 22.61 -11.59
CA LYS A 350 19.32 22.71 -10.20
C LYS A 350 18.22 21.68 -9.94
N ILE A 351 18.58 20.57 -9.31
CA ILE A 351 17.65 19.49 -8.98
C ILE A 351 17.05 19.75 -7.58
N PRO A 352 15.71 19.86 -7.42
CA PRO A 352 15.08 19.99 -6.11
C PRO A 352 15.22 18.67 -5.31
N ARG A 353 14.82 18.67 -4.03
CA ARG A 353 14.73 17.43 -3.23
C ARG A 353 13.79 16.46 -3.95
N THR A 354 14.33 15.33 -4.42
CA THR A 354 13.54 14.36 -5.18
C THR A 354 12.88 13.31 -4.31
N GLY A 355 13.29 13.17 -3.05
CA GLY A 355 12.94 11.99 -2.27
C GLY A 355 13.60 10.73 -2.81
N LEU A 356 13.32 9.63 -2.13
CA LEU A 356 13.70 8.27 -2.45
C LEU A 356 12.45 7.45 -2.78
N PRO A 357 12.49 6.51 -3.73
CA PRO A 357 11.39 5.61 -4.06
C PRO A 357 11.18 4.54 -2.96
N ASP A 358 10.87 4.98 -1.75
CA ASP A 358 10.64 4.15 -0.58
C ASP A 358 9.51 4.71 0.31
N ARG A 359 8.86 3.84 1.08
CA ARG A 359 7.95 4.26 2.17
C ARG A 359 8.77 4.27 3.45
N VAL A 360 8.73 5.39 4.18
CA VAL A 360 9.58 5.57 5.36
C VAL A 360 8.83 5.25 6.64
N GLY A 361 9.52 4.63 7.61
CA GLY A 361 8.95 4.39 8.92
C GLY A 361 8.84 5.71 9.69
N MET A 362 7.67 5.98 10.28
CA MET A 362 7.39 7.24 10.96
C MET A 362 6.98 7.02 12.42
N LEU A 363 7.19 8.06 13.23
CA LEU A 363 6.68 8.19 14.59
C LEU A 363 6.25 9.64 14.81
N VAL A 364 5.02 9.85 15.26
CA VAL A 364 4.55 11.18 15.67
C VAL A 364 4.49 11.25 17.19
N THR A 365 4.94 12.36 17.74
CA THR A 365 4.81 12.72 19.16
C THR A 365 3.93 13.95 19.31
N LYS A 366 3.73 14.38 20.56
CA LYS A 366 3.00 15.62 20.85
C LYS A 366 3.59 16.84 20.13
N THR A 367 4.89 16.86 19.85
CA THR A 367 5.58 18.04 19.31
C THR A 367 6.15 17.84 17.91
N LEU A 368 6.59 16.63 17.57
CA LEU A 368 7.40 16.39 16.38
C LEU A 368 6.89 15.18 15.59
N LEU A 369 7.17 15.20 14.28
CA LEU A 369 7.11 14.02 13.44
C LEU A 369 8.55 13.55 13.18
N PHE A 370 8.81 12.25 13.32
CA PHE A 370 10.09 11.63 13.01
C PHE A 370 9.93 10.69 11.81
N ALA A 371 10.91 10.69 10.91
CA ALA A 371 10.93 9.76 9.78
C ALA A 371 12.36 9.42 9.36
N GLY A 372 12.60 8.17 8.94
CA GLY A 372 13.85 7.77 8.30
C GLY A 372 13.79 7.88 6.78
N GLU A 373 14.59 7.07 6.08
CA GLU A 373 14.66 7.02 4.61
C GLU A 373 14.30 5.63 4.04
N GLY A 374 13.71 4.77 4.87
CA GLY A 374 13.29 3.43 4.48
C GLY A 374 14.43 2.42 4.43
N ALA A 375 14.08 1.18 4.11
CA ALA A 375 14.99 0.03 4.18
C ALA A 375 15.75 -0.21 2.85
N GLY A 376 15.24 0.28 1.72
CA GLY A 376 15.74 -0.08 0.39
C GLY A 376 15.43 -1.53 0.01
N LEU A 377 14.40 -2.12 0.61
CA LEU A 377 13.99 -3.52 0.41
C LEU A 377 12.62 -3.60 -0.26
N TYR A 378 12.22 -4.82 -0.64
CA TYR A 378 10.86 -5.15 -1.12
C TYR A 378 10.40 -4.34 -2.34
N GLY A 379 11.24 -4.24 -3.37
CA GLY A 379 10.91 -3.53 -4.61
C GLY A 379 11.11 -2.02 -4.56
N SER A 380 11.84 -1.51 -3.56
CA SER A 380 12.23 -0.10 -3.45
C SER A 380 13.53 0.19 -4.21
N ASP A 381 13.59 -0.08 -5.53
CA ASP A 381 14.85 0.01 -6.29
C ASP A 381 15.43 1.44 -6.25
N GLY A 382 16.60 1.60 -5.60
CA GLY A 382 17.23 2.90 -5.40
C GLY A 382 16.67 3.70 -4.22
N GLY A 383 15.81 3.09 -3.40
CA GLY A 383 15.36 3.57 -2.10
C GLY A 383 16.28 3.14 -0.96
N GLY A 384 15.88 3.46 0.26
CA GLY A 384 16.66 3.24 1.48
C GLY A 384 17.69 4.32 1.73
N GLY A 385 17.90 4.61 3.01
CA GLY A 385 18.91 5.57 3.44
C GLY A 385 19.04 5.60 4.95
N ASN A 386 20.15 6.17 5.41
CA ASN A 386 20.52 6.19 6.82
C ASN A 386 20.25 7.54 7.49
N LYS A 387 19.52 8.46 6.86
CA LYS A 387 19.11 9.69 7.55
C LYS A 387 17.84 9.47 8.33
N PHE A 388 17.81 10.04 9.53
CA PHE A 388 16.65 10.09 10.40
C PHE A 388 16.38 11.55 10.77
N ARG A 389 15.19 12.04 10.47
CA ARG A 389 14.85 13.46 10.54
C ARG A 389 13.72 13.69 11.51
N SER A 390 13.79 14.82 12.20
CA SER A 390 12.63 15.40 12.87
C SER A 390 12.04 16.52 12.01
N TYR A 391 10.73 16.59 12.01
CA TYR A 391 9.94 17.54 11.25
C TYR A 391 9.05 18.33 12.21
N ASP A 392 8.89 19.62 11.92
CA ASP A 392 7.74 20.36 12.38
C ASP A 392 6.49 19.71 11.78
N LYS A 393 5.67 19.08 12.63
CA LYS A 393 4.53 18.30 12.16
C LYS A 393 3.42 19.17 11.53
N GLN A 394 3.41 20.47 11.80
CA GLN A 394 2.39 21.38 11.25
C GLN A 394 2.73 21.84 9.84
N THR A 395 4.02 21.92 9.51
CA THR A 395 4.51 22.53 8.25
C THR A 395 5.27 21.56 7.35
N GLY A 396 5.77 20.45 7.89
CA GLY A 396 6.65 19.52 7.18
C GLY A 396 8.10 20.03 7.06
N GLN A 397 8.46 21.13 7.73
CA GLN A 397 9.82 21.63 7.75
C GLN A 397 10.74 20.67 8.51
N ILE A 398 11.88 20.31 7.93
CA ILE A 398 12.92 19.54 8.63
C ILE A 398 13.57 20.44 9.69
N LEU A 399 13.56 19.98 10.95
CA LEU A 399 14.15 20.69 12.08
C LEU A 399 15.52 20.14 12.45
N SER A 400 15.72 18.83 12.32
CA SER A 400 17.02 18.20 12.54
C SER A 400 17.20 16.95 11.69
N GLU A 401 18.46 16.58 11.48
CA GLU A 401 18.87 15.34 10.80
C GLU A 401 19.93 14.62 11.64
N ILE A 402 19.77 13.32 11.77
CA ILE A 402 20.70 12.39 12.42
C ILE A 402 21.11 11.34 11.39
N THR A 403 22.38 10.94 11.39
CA THR A 403 22.87 9.86 10.55
C THR A 403 22.91 8.57 11.38
N LEU A 404 22.12 7.59 10.97
CA LEU A 404 22.09 6.24 11.50
C LEU A 404 23.27 5.41 10.93
N PRO A 405 23.69 4.33 11.61
CA PRO A 405 24.76 3.47 11.12
C PRO A 405 24.35 2.67 9.86
N ALA A 406 23.04 2.45 9.65
CA ALA A 406 22.50 1.77 8.48
C ALA A 406 21.10 2.31 8.11
N ASN A 407 20.48 1.70 7.10
CA ASN A 407 19.13 2.04 6.67
C ASN A 407 18.11 1.82 7.79
N GLN A 408 17.04 2.61 7.81
CA GLN A 408 15.89 2.37 8.68
C GLN A 408 15.17 1.09 8.23
N ALA A 409 15.33 0.00 8.98
CA ALA A 409 14.76 -1.31 8.64
C ALA A 409 13.41 -1.59 9.32
N GLY A 410 13.01 -0.78 10.30
CA GLY A 410 11.75 -0.95 11.05
C GLY A 410 11.08 0.36 11.44
N LEU A 411 9.87 0.25 11.99
CA LEU A 411 9.12 1.39 12.50
C LEU A 411 9.78 1.95 13.78
N PRO A 412 9.96 3.27 13.90
CA PRO A 412 10.51 3.87 15.09
C PRO A 412 9.49 3.81 16.25
N MET A 413 9.98 3.58 17.46
CA MET A 413 9.17 3.62 18.68
C MET A 413 9.78 4.58 19.70
N THR A 414 9.02 4.96 20.72
CA THR A 414 9.52 5.78 21.84
C THR A 414 9.09 5.22 23.18
N TYR A 415 9.93 5.42 24.19
CA TYR A 415 9.62 5.12 25.59
C TYR A 415 10.38 6.10 26.50
N SER A 416 10.02 6.12 27.79
CA SER A 416 10.74 6.89 28.80
C SER A 416 11.19 6.00 29.95
N THR A 417 12.40 6.23 30.43
CA THR A 417 12.92 5.60 31.66
C THR A 417 13.79 6.61 32.40
N ASN A 418 13.75 6.58 33.73
CA ASN A 418 14.53 7.48 34.60
C ASN A 418 14.40 8.98 34.21
N GLY A 419 13.18 9.41 33.86
CA GLY A 419 12.90 10.81 33.49
C GLY A 419 13.41 11.25 32.11
N LYS A 420 13.93 10.32 31.30
CA LYS A 420 14.50 10.61 29.98
C LYS A 420 13.75 9.86 28.88
N GLN A 421 13.42 10.55 27.79
CA GLN A 421 12.75 9.97 26.64
C GLN A 421 13.76 9.46 25.61
N TYR A 422 13.45 8.32 25.01
CA TYR A 422 14.25 7.67 24.00
C TYR A 422 13.39 7.38 22.77
N ILE A 423 14.00 7.49 21.60
CA ILE A 423 13.49 6.95 20.34
C ILE A 423 14.37 5.76 19.98
N VAL A 424 13.77 4.63 19.66
CA VAL A 424 14.48 3.44 19.18
C VAL A 424 14.10 3.17 17.74
N VAL A 425 15.12 2.94 16.92
CA VAL A 425 14.98 2.62 15.51
C VAL A 425 15.73 1.32 15.22
N ALA A 426 15.06 0.36 14.61
CA ALA A 426 15.73 -0.80 14.04
C ALA A 426 16.41 -0.40 12.73
N VAL A 427 17.69 -0.72 12.60
CA VAL A 427 18.50 -0.40 11.43
C VAL A 427 19.15 -1.65 10.87
N GLY A 428 19.38 -1.67 9.56
CA GLY A 428 20.02 -2.80 8.87
C GLY A 428 20.02 -2.60 7.36
N ALA A 429 21.01 -3.17 6.68
CA ALA A 429 21.16 -3.09 5.23
C ALA A 429 21.98 -4.28 4.69
N ILE A 430 22.02 -4.47 3.38
CA ILE A 430 22.94 -5.45 2.77
C ILE A 430 24.37 -5.07 3.19
N GLY A 431 25.08 -6.02 3.80
CA GLY A 431 26.44 -5.80 4.31
C GLY A 431 26.51 -5.09 5.67
N HIS A 432 25.38 -4.83 6.34
CA HIS A 432 25.34 -4.29 7.70
C HIS A 432 24.41 -5.13 8.59
N PRO A 433 24.87 -5.62 9.76
CA PRO A 433 24.02 -6.40 10.67
C PRO A 433 22.81 -5.57 11.14
N GLY A 434 21.72 -6.27 11.45
CA GLY A 434 20.56 -5.65 12.08
C GLY A 434 20.85 -5.27 13.53
N GLU A 435 20.55 -4.03 13.93
CA GLU A 435 20.73 -3.56 15.31
C GLU A 435 19.64 -2.54 15.72
N LEU A 436 19.56 -2.25 17.01
CA LEU A 436 18.67 -1.22 17.57
C LEU A 436 19.49 0.01 17.95
N VAL A 437 19.13 1.16 17.42
CA VAL A 437 19.74 2.46 17.76
C VAL A 437 18.80 3.20 18.69
N ALA A 438 19.26 3.51 19.90
CA ALA A 438 18.54 4.33 20.86
C ALA A 438 19.06 5.77 20.84
N LEU A 439 18.21 6.71 20.42
CA LEU A 439 18.47 8.14 20.41
C LEU A 439 17.79 8.76 21.63
N SER A 440 18.54 9.47 22.45
CA SER A 440 17.92 10.23 23.53
C SER A 440 17.48 11.62 23.08
N LEU A 441 16.28 12.01 23.49
CA LEU A 441 15.76 13.37 23.31
C LEU A 441 16.22 14.32 24.42
#